data_AF-A0A7K1J7Q3-F1
#
_entry.id   AF-A0A7K1J7Q3-F1
#
_cell.length_a   1.000
_cell.length_b   1.000
_cell.length_c   1.000
_cell.angle_alpha   90.00
_cell.angle_beta   90.00
_cell.angle_gamma   90.00
#
_symmetry.space_group_name_H-M   'P 1'
#
loop_
_entity.id
_entity.type
_entity.pdbx_description
1 polymer ?
#
loop_
_entity_poly.entity_id
_entity_poly.type
_entity_poly.pdbx_seq_one_letter_code
_entity_poly.pdbx_strand_id
1 'polypeptide(L)' 'MAAAVEQARALRPQVTTTDPVAQLEKLAGLRDRGVITDEEFAVQKAKILGE' A
#
# COMPACT_ATOMS: atom_id res chain seq x y z
N MET A 1 8.87 40.42 1.22
CA MET A 1 9.19 39.08 1.76
C MET A 1 7.93 38.22 1.87
N ALA A 2 7.41 37.69 0.76
CA ALA A 2 6.27 36.75 0.78
C ALA A 2 6.30 35.72 -0.37
N ALA A 3 7.44 35.55 -1.05
CA ALA A 3 7.56 34.67 -2.23
C ALA A 3 8.36 33.36 -1.97
N ALA A 4 8.89 33.16 -0.76
CA ALA A 4 9.78 32.05 -0.45
C ALA A 4 9.07 30.80 0.14
N VAL A 5 7.75 30.88 0.39
CA VAL A 5 6.99 29.80 1.07
C VAL A 5 6.23 28.92 0.08
N GLU A 6 6.23 29.22 -1.22
CA GLU A 6 5.54 28.40 -2.23
C GLU A 6 6.41 27.29 -2.82
N GLN A 7 7.74 27.44 -2.80
CA GLN A 7 8.66 26.48 -3.41
C GLN A 7 8.96 25.25 -2.52
N ALA A 8 8.49 25.23 -1.27
CA ALA A 8 8.67 24.09 -0.36
C ALA A 8 7.59 22.99 -0.49
N ARG A 9 6.59 23.17 -1.37
CA ARG A 9 5.52 22.17 -1.58
C ARG A 9 5.88 21.09 -2.62
N ALA A 10 7.03 21.21 -3.30
CA ALA A 10 7.42 20.35 -4.43
C ALA A 10 8.11 19.03 -4.05
N LEU A 11 8.27 18.70 -2.76
CA LEU A 11 9.03 17.51 -2.33
C LEU A 11 8.27 16.59 -1.37
N ARG A 12 6.94 16.53 -1.46
CA ARG A 12 6.21 15.45 -0.81
C ARG A 12 6.24 14.23 -1.75
N PRO A 13 6.87 13.11 -1.35
CA PRO A 13 6.89 11.91 -2.17
C PRO A 13 5.45 11.52 -2.48
N GLN A 14 5.12 11.57 -3.76
CA GLN A 14 3.84 11.15 -4.30
C GLN A 14 3.83 9.61 -4.31
N VAL A 15 3.82 8.99 -3.13
CA VAL A 15 3.55 7.55 -3.00
C VAL A 15 2.10 7.40 -2.58
N THR A 16 1.21 7.79 -3.49
CA THR A 16 -0.22 7.48 -3.39
C THR A 16 -0.56 6.43 -4.43
N THR A 17 0.18 5.33 -4.39
CA THR A 17 -0.24 4.04 -4.91
C THR A 17 0.24 3.07 -3.86
N THR A 18 -0.65 2.58 -3.02
CA THR A 18 -0.30 1.59 -2.00
C THR A 18 0.43 0.46 -2.71
N ASP A 19 1.75 0.36 -2.53
CA ASP A 19 2.58 -0.56 -3.29
C ASP A 19 1.96 -1.95 -3.21
N PRO A 20 1.77 -2.66 -4.33
CA PRO A 20 1.13 -3.97 -4.33
C PRO A 20 1.84 -4.92 -3.36
N VAL A 21 3.17 -4.79 -3.25
CA VAL A 21 4.00 -5.51 -2.28
C VAL A 21 3.60 -5.20 -0.83
N ALA A 22 3.45 -3.92 -0.46
CA ALA A 22 3.04 -3.52 0.89
C ALA A 22 1.61 -3.98 1.25
N GLN A 23 0.73 -4.14 0.26
CA GLN A 23 -0.60 -4.74 0.47
C GLN A 23 -0.50 -6.24 0.74
N LEU A 24 0.32 -6.95 -0.02
CA LEU A 24 0.57 -8.38 0.15
C LEU A 24 1.20 -8.69 1.52
N GLU A 25 2.14 -7.87 1.98
CA GLU A 25 2.76 -8.01 3.30
C GLU A 25 1.74 -7.85 4.44
N LYS A 26 0.82 -6.88 4.32
CA LYS A 26 -0.27 -6.70 5.30
C LYS A 26 -1.22 -7.89 5.31
N LEU A 27 -1.58 -8.42 4.13
CA LEU A 27 -2.42 -9.59 3.99
C LEU A 27 -1.75 -10.84 4.59
N ALA A 28 -0.45 -11.03 4.35
CA ALA A 28 0.32 -12.14 4.93
C ALA A 28 0.30 -12.04 6.46
N GLY A 29 0.59 -10.85 7.02
CA GLY A 29 0.52 -10.63 8.45
C GLY A 29 -0.88 -10.83 9.06
N LEU A 30 -1.97 -10.68 8.30
CA LEU A 30 -3.32 -11.02 8.76
C LEU A 30 -3.56 -12.53 8.75
N ARG A 31 -3.10 -13.23 7.71
CA ARG A 31 -3.20 -14.69 7.59
C ARG A 31 -2.39 -15.40 8.68
N ASP A 32 -1.15 -14.96 8.91
CA ASP A 32 -0.27 -15.51 9.94
C ASP A 32 -0.83 -15.32 11.36
N ARG A 33 -1.68 -14.31 11.57
CA ARG A 33 -2.44 -14.11 12.82
C ARG A 33 -3.76 -14.88 12.88
N GLY A 34 -4.11 -15.65 11.84
CA GLY A 34 -5.38 -16.36 11.71
C GLY A 34 -6.59 -15.45 11.54
N VAL A 35 -6.39 -14.19 11.14
CA VAL A 35 -7.48 -13.21 10.94
C VAL A 35 -8.18 -13.44 9.60
N ILE A 36 -7.44 -13.92 8.61
CA ILE A 36 -7.96 -14.37 7.31
C ILE A 36 -7.48 -15.79 7.04
N THR A 37 -8.24 -16.54 6.27
CA THR A 37 -7.85 -17.88 5.82
C THR A 37 -6.89 -17.84 4.63
N ASP A 38 -6.20 -18.95 4.36
CA ASP A 38 -5.35 -19.09 3.16
C ASP A 38 -6.12 -18.86 1.85
N GLU A 39 -7.39 -19.27 1.80
CA GLU A 39 -8.26 -19.08 0.64
C GLU A 39 -8.56 -17.59 0.41
N GLU A 40 -8.91 -16.86 1.48
CA GLU A 40 -9.13 -15.41 1.41
C GLU A 40 -7.86 -14.64 1.06
N PHE A 41 -6.71 -15.07 1.58
CA PHE A 41 -5.42 -14.50 1.22
C PHE A 41 -5.12 -14.67 -0.28
N ALA A 42 -5.36 -15.86 -0.84
CA ALA A 42 -5.13 -16.16 -2.25
C ALA A 42 -6.01 -15.31 -3.18
N VAL A 43 -7.30 -15.16 -2.87
CA VAL A 43 -8.24 -14.33 -3.64
C VAL A 43 -7.80 -12.86 -3.65
N GLN A 44 -7.43 -12.31 -2.50
CA GLN A 44 -7.00 -10.91 -2.40
C GLN A 44 -5.64 -10.68 -3.06
N LYS A 45 -4.73 -11.65 -2.97
CA LYS A 45 -3.44 -11.61 -3.67
C LYS A 45 -3.63 -11.58 -5.19
N ALA A 46 -4.47 -12.44 -5.75
CA ALA A 46 -4.78 -12.44 -7.19
C ALA A 46 -5.36 -11.10 -7.63
N LYS A 47 -6.29 -10.53 -6.85
CA LYS A 47 -6.87 -9.20 -7.11
C LYS A 47 -5.84 -8.07 -7.12
N ILE A 48 -4.84 -8.11 -6.24
CA ILE A 48 -3.77 -7.11 -6.16
C ILE A 48 -2.79 -7.25 -7.33
N LEU A 49 -2.52 -8.49 -7.76
CA LEU A 49 -1.62 -8.79 -8.88
C LEU A 49 -2.31 -8.69 -10.26
N GLY A 50 -3.64 -8.66 -10.29
CA GLY A 50 -4.45 -8.57 -11.51
C GLY A 50 -4.56 -9.91 -12.26
N GLU A 51 -4.51 -11.03 -11.54
CA GLU A 51 -4.62 -12.40 -12.10
C GLU A 51 -6.07 -12.89 -12.22
#